data_AF-A0A947PVV1-F1
#
_entry.id   AF-A0A947PVV1-F1
#
_cell.length_a   1.000
_cell.length_b   1.000
_cell.length_c   1.000
_cell.angle_alpha   90.00
_cell.angle_beta   90.00
_cell.angle_gamma   90.00
#
_symmetry.space_group_name_H-M   'P 1'
#
loop_
_entity.id
_entity.type
_entity.pdbx_description
1 polymer ?
#
loop_
_entity_poly.entity_id
_entity_poly.type
_entity_poly.pdbx_seq_one_letter_code
_entity_poly.pdbx_strand_id
1 'polypeptide(L)'
;GVTGTARTEVDLSFESIGSYTFELRSENTPTAPAVGQSISFNISALNTSDGLSNAISAINEQSAKTGVTASLNPSSTGIVLSNATGQDIGIYKGAASGANAGAVSIQKLQADGTAIGAADTLAAASGADSSTISGYVVLDSEKSFSTNATTTNAFNTALPADSASDLQEVANLDVTTFKKATEALKTVDSALSFINGERAKLGALQARFETAISSLNITSENLSASRSRILDADFAAETANLSRAQILQQAGTAMVAQANQIPQGVLALLQ
;
A
#
# COMPACT_ATOMS: atom_id res chain seq x y z
N GLY A 1 -4.30 2.42 -3.11
CA GLY A 1 -5.37 3.23 -2.50
C GLY A 1 -5.38 2.99 -1.00
N VAL A 2 -6.34 3.54 -0.26
CA VAL A 2 -6.55 3.17 1.15
C VAL A 2 -7.51 1.98 1.21
N THR A 3 -7.15 0.93 1.92
CA THR A 3 -7.99 -0.26 2.15
C THR A 3 -8.45 -0.29 3.59
N GLY A 4 -9.75 -0.50 3.81
CA GLY A 4 -10.34 -0.60 5.14
C GLY A 4 -10.73 -2.03 5.50
N THR A 5 -10.32 -2.50 6.68
CA THR A 5 -10.78 -3.77 7.25
C THR A 5 -11.43 -3.51 8.60
N ALA A 6 -12.67 -3.98 8.79
CA ALA A 6 -13.38 -3.87 10.05
C ALA A 6 -13.08 -5.07 10.94
N ARG A 7 -12.96 -4.84 12.25
CA ARG A 7 -12.77 -5.89 13.25
C ARG A 7 -13.25 -5.41 14.61
N THR A 8 -13.67 -6.33 15.46
CA THR A 8 -13.96 -6.05 16.87
C THR A 8 -13.14 -6.99 17.73
N GLU A 9 -12.36 -6.44 18.66
CA GLU A 9 -11.60 -7.21 19.65
C GLU A 9 -11.87 -6.66 21.05
N VAL A 10 -12.10 -7.57 22.00
CA VAL A 10 -12.34 -7.25 23.41
C VAL A 10 -11.60 -8.27 24.28
N ASP A 11 -10.97 -7.81 25.35
CA ASP A 11 -10.32 -8.66 26.35
C ASP A 11 -11.20 -8.74 27.59
N LEU A 12 -11.45 -9.97 28.03
CA LEU A 12 -12.18 -10.28 29.24
C LEU A 12 -11.22 -10.82 30.29
N SER A 13 -11.19 -10.15 31.44
CA SER A 13 -10.50 -10.65 32.63
C SER A 13 -11.50 -10.91 33.75
N PHE A 14 -11.23 -11.95 34.53
CA PHE A 14 -12.13 -12.45 35.56
C PHE A 14 -11.50 -12.25 36.94
N GLU A 15 -12.29 -11.76 37.90
CA GLU A 15 -11.78 -11.41 39.23
C GLU A 15 -11.69 -12.64 40.17
N SER A 16 -12.50 -13.67 39.93
CA SER A 16 -12.63 -14.84 40.82
C SER A 16 -12.76 -16.15 40.04
N ILE A 17 -12.38 -17.26 40.66
CA ILE A 17 -12.65 -18.61 40.12
C ILE A 17 -14.10 -19.01 40.37
N GLY A 18 -14.66 -19.83 39.48
CA GLY A 18 -16.01 -20.37 39.61
C GLY A 18 -16.85 -20.23 38.35
N SER A 19 -18.16 -20.40 38.50
CA SER A 19 -19.09 -20.41 37.38
C SER A 19 -19.43 -19.00 36.90
N TYR A 20 -19.43 -18.85 35.58
CA TYR A 20 -19.84 -17.63 34.89
C TYR A 20 -20.90 -17.98 33.84
N THR A 21 -21.94 -17.16 33.79
CA THR A 21 -22.97 -17.23 32.77
C THR A 21 -23.23 -15.84 32.23
N PHE A 22 -23.10 -15.67 30.91
CA PHE A 22 -23.51 -14.48 30.20
C PHE A 22 -24.01 -14.85 28.81
N GLU A 23 -24.74 -13.92 28.22
CA GLU A 23 -25.26 -14.00 26.87
C GLU A 23 -24.38 -13.17 25.94
N LEU A 24 -23.95 -13.78 24.83
CA LEU A 24 -23.12 -13.11 23.84
C LEU A 24 -23.93 -12.77 22.60
N ARG A 25 -23.76 -11.53 22.11
CA ARG A 25 -24.43 -11.02 20.91
C ARG A 25 -23.42 -10.38 19.97
N SER A 26 -23.49 -10.73 18.69
CA SER A 26 -22.77 -10.07 17.60
C SER A 26 -23.52 -10.39 16.30
N GLU A 27 -23.10 -11.39 15.53
CA GLU A 27 -23.72 -11.79 14.24
C GLU A 27 -25.01 -12.58 14.36
N ASN A 28 -25.46 -12.88 15.58
CA ASN A 28 -26.75 -13.53 15.78
C ASN A 28 -27.88 -12.59 15.36
N THR A 29 -28.65 -13.00 14.36
CA THR A 29 -29.87 -12.32 13.93
C THR A 29 -30.82 -12.13 15.11
N PRO A 30 -31.42 -10.94 15.29
CA PRO A 30 -32.32 -10.69 16.41
C PRO A 30 -33.65 -11.40 16.14
N THR A 31 -33.76 -12.68 16.48
CA THR A 31 -35.06 -13.32 16.65
C THR A 31 -35.58 -12.94 18.04
N ALA A 32 -36.66 -12.16 18.08
CA ALA A 32 -37.23 -11.68 19.34
C ALA A 32 -37.74 -12.83 20.24
N PRO A 33 -37.60 -12.74 21.58
CA PRO A 33 -36.90 -11.68 22.29
C PRO A 33 -35.39 -11.75 22.04
N ALA A 34 -34.71 -10.59 21.99
CA ALA A 34 -33.31 -10.46 21.62
C ALA A 34 -32.36 -11.03 22.70
N VAL A 35 -32.48 -12.33 22.97
CA VAL A 35 -31.65 -13.08 23.91
C VAL A 35 -30.35 -13.41 23.18
N GLY A 36 -29.21 -13.00 23.74
CA GLY A 36 -27.93 -13.43 23.20
C GLY A 36 -27.78 -14.95 23.34
N GLN A 37 -26.75 -15.53 22.74
CA GLN A 37 -26.47 -16.95 23.00
C GLN A 37 -25.94 -17.08 24.43
N SER A 38 -26.69 -17.76 25.30
CA SER A 38 -26.27 -18.03 26.67
C SER A 38 -25.10 -19.00 26.68
N ILE A 39 -23.97 -18.55 27.22
CA ILE A 39 -22.76 -19.32 27.38
C ILE A 39 -22.52 -19.45 28.88
N SER A 40 -22.34 -20.68 29.34
CA SER A 40 -22.01 -20.99 30.74
C SER A 40 -20.75 -21.82 30.79
N PHE A 41 -19.84 -21.44 31.66
CA PHE A 41 -18.58 -22.15 31.85
C PHE A 41 -18.07 -21.98 33.27
N ASN A 42 -17.05 -22.75 33.61
CA ASN A 42 -16.37 -22.67 34.89
C ASN A 42 -14.90 -22.32 34.68
N ILE A 43 -14.43 -21.32 35.43
CA ILE A 43 -13.02 -20.97 35.48
C ILE A 43 -12.39 -21.72 36.66
N SER A 44 -11.47 -22.62 36.36
CA SER A 44 -10.82 -23.47 37.37
C SER A 44 -9.60 -22.82 38.02
N ALA A 45 -8.97 -21.85 37.34
CA ALA A 45 -7.85 -21.06 37.85
C ALA A 45 -7.79 -19.70 37.14
N LEU A 46 -7.35 -18.65 37.83
CA LEU A 46 -7.14 -17.33 37.24
C LEU A 46 -5.74 -17.25 36.62
N ASN A 47 -5.60 -16.42 35.58
CA ASN A 47 -4.33 -16.08 34.94
C ASN A 47 -3.51 -17.28 34.45
N THR A 48 -4.18 -18.39 34.08
CA THR A 48 -3.55 -19.57 33.50
C THR A 48 -4.30 -20.03 32.26
N SER A 49 -3.56 -20.54 31.28
CA SER A 49 -4.14 -21.10 30.05
C SER A 49 -5.12 -22.23 30.36
N ASP A 50 -4.78 -23.11 31.29
CA ASP A 50 -5.62 -24.26 31.66
C ASP A 50 -6.92 -23.81 32.35
N GLY A 51 -6.83 -22.78 33.20
CA GLY A 51 -7.96 -22.22 33.94
C GLY A 51 -9.04 -21.59 33.06
N LEU A 52 -8.62 -20.99 31.95
CA LEU A 52 -9.47 -20.29 30.99
C LEU A 52 -9.87 -21.14 29.78
N SER A 53 -9.28 -22.33 29.61
CA SER A 53 -9.54 -23.22 28.48
C SER A 53 -11.02 -23.60 28.31
N ASN A 54 -11.72 -23.90 29.41
CA ASN A 54 -13.14 -24.23 29.39
C ASN A 54 -14.00 -23.07 28.89
N ALA A 55 -13.64 -21.84 29.27
CA ALA A 55 -14.32 -20.63 28.83
C ALA A 55 -14.10 -20.40 27.32
N ILE A 56 -12.86 -20.56 26.86
CA ILE A 56 -12.51 -20.46 25.43
C ILE A 56 -13.29 -21.49 24.60
N SER A 57 -13.31 -22.75 25.03
CA SER A 57 -14.05 -23.82 24.35
C SER A 57 -15.56 -23.53 24.32
N ALA A 58 -16.16 -23.16 25.45
CA ALA A 58 -17.60 -22.87 25.53
C ALA A 58 -18.01 -21.70 24.61
N ILE A 59 -17.17 -20.67 24.49
CA ILE A 59 -17.42 -19.56 23.55
C ILE A 59 -17.25 -20.03 22.10
N ASN A 60 -16.17 -20.75 21.79
CA ASN A 60 -15.88 -21.23 20.45
C ASN A 60 -16.90 -22.26 19.93
N GLU A 61 -17.53 -23.04 20.80
CA GLU A 61 -18.64 -23.93 20.43
C GLU A 61 -19.87 -23.17 19.91
N GLN A 62 -20.09 -21.93 20.38
CA GLN A 62 -21.18 -21.06 19.92
C GLN A 62 -20.72 -20.05 18.83
N SER A 63 -19.47 -20.13 18.36
CA SER A 63 -18.92 -19.21 17.34
C SER A 63 -19.70 -19.22 16.03
N ALA A 64 -20.22 -20.38 15.61
CA ALA A 64 -21.01 -20.48 14.38
C ALA A 64 -22.35 -19.72 14.44
N LYS A 65 -22.87 -19.44 15.64
CA LYS A 65 -24.12 -18.69 15.85
C LYS A 65 -23.87 -17.22 16.17
N THR A 66 -22.76 -16.92 16.85
CA THR A 66 -22.44 -15.57 17.32
C THR A 66 -21.47 -14.83 16.40
N GLY A 67 -20.73 -15.53 15.55
CA GLY A 67 -19.64 -14.97 14.75
C GLY A 67 -18.39 -14.60 15.57
N VAL A 68 -18.36 -14.91 16.86
CA VAL A 68 -17.27 -14.52 17.78
C VAL A 68 -16.39 -15.72 18.10
N THR A 69 -15.09 -15.53 17.95
CA THR A 69 -14.07 -16.50 18.36
C THR A 69 -13.35 -16.02 19.61
N ALA A 70 -12.96 -16.94 20.47
CA ALA A 70 -12.21 -16.67 21.70
C ALA A 70 -10.81 -17.27 21.60
N SER A 71 -9.82 -16.54 22.09
CA SER A 71 -8.45 -16.99 22.29
C SER A 71 -7.88 -16.45 23.60
N LEU A 72 -6.80 -17.06 24.08
CA LEU A 72 -6.10 -16.57 25.26
C LEU A 72 -5.36 -15.26 24.94
N ASN A 73 -5.43 -14.28 25.84
CA ASN A 73 -4.60 -13.07 25.75
C ASN A 73 -3.11 -13.46 25.82
N PRO A 74 -2.20 -12.78 25.09
CA PRO A 74 -0.75 -12.94 25.22
C PRO A 74 -0.20 -12.98 26.66
N SER A 75 -0.84 -12.26 27.59
CA SER A 75 -0.45 -12.23 29.00
C SER A 75 -0.99 -13.41 29.85
N SER A 76 -1.81 -14.28 29.25
CA SER A 76 -2.53 -15.38 29.93
C SER A 76 -3.46 -14.96 31.07
N THR A 77 -3.73 -13.66 31.20
CA THR A 77 -4.57 -13.07 32.26
C THR A 77 -6.07 -13.05 31.93
N GLY A 78 -6.40 -13.23 30.66
CA GLY A 78 -7.76 -13.04 30.15
C GLY A 78 -7.99 -13.72 28.80
N ILE A 79 -9.20 -13.54 28.28
CA ILE A 79 -9.67 -14.11 27.03
C ILE A 79 -9.97 -12.96 26.07
N VAL A 80 -9.36 -13.00 24.88
CA VAL A 80 -9.67 -12.08 23.80
C VAL A 80 -10.78 -12.69 22.95
N LEU A 81 -11.87 -11.95 22.79
CA LEU A 81 -12.93 -12.26 21.85
C LEU A 81 -12.75 -11.41 20.61
N SER A 82 -12.87 -12.03 19.45
CA SER A 82 -12.67 -11.41 18.15
C SER A 82 -13.86 -11.69 17.24
N ASN A 83 -14.35 -10.65 16.58
CA ASN A 83 -15.27 -10.75 15.45
C ASN A 83 -14.59 -10.18 14.18
N ALA A 84 -14.48 -11.01 13.14
CA ALA A 84 -13.76 -10.67 11.92
C ALA A 84 -14.57 -9.82 10.94
N THR A 85 -15.88 -9.71 11.10
CA THR A 85 -16.74 -8.86 10.25
C THR A 85 -16.86 -7.44 10.78
N GLY A 86 -16.35 -7.20 12.00
CA GLY A 86 -16.37 -5.89 12.66
C GLY A 86 -17.71 -5.53 13.28
N GLN A 87 -18.59 -6.52 13.48
CA GLN A 87 -19.82 -6.31 14.22
C GLN A 87 -19.53 -6.11 15.71
N ASP A 88 -20.40 -5.34 16.35
CA ASP A 88 -20.29 -5.07 17.78
C ASP A 88 -20.38 -6.39 18.57
N ILE A 89 -19.60 -6.47 19.64
CA ILE A 89 -19.67 -7.60 20.58
C ILE A 89 -20.38 -7.08 21.82
N GLY A 90 -21.58 -7.57 22.05
CA GLY A 90 -22.36 -7.31 23.25
C GLY A 90 -22.30 -8.49 24.20
N ILE A 91 -22.02 -8.20 25.46
CA ILE A 91 -21.99 -9.15 26.58
C ILE A 91 -23.11 -8.73 27.52
N TYR A 92 -24.09 -9.60 27.68
CA TYR A 92 -25.31 -9.34 28.44
C TYR A 92 -25.42 -10.32 29.60
N LYS A 93 -25.97 -9.84 30.71
CA LYS A 93 -26.44 -10.66 31.80
C LYS A 93 -27.94 -10.41 31.96
N GLY A 94 -28.74 -11.45 31.77
CA GLY A 94 -30.18 -11.35 31.91
C GLY A 94 -30.59 -11.11 33.36
N ALA A 95 -31.75 -10.49 33.58
CA ALA A 95 -32.28 -10.27 34.93
C ALA A 95 -32.50 -11.57 35.73
N ALA A 96 -32.74 -12.68 35.03
CA ALA A 96 -32.92 -14.01 35.60
C ALA A 96 -31.61 -14.82 35.71
N SER A 97 -30.47 -14.27 35.26
CA SER A 97 -29.18 -14.93 35.41
C SER A 97 -28.75 -14.94 36.88
N GLY A 98 -28.21 -16.08 37.33
CA GLY A 98 -27.61 -16.21 38.66
C GLY A 98 -26.43 -15.26 38.86
N ALA A 99 -25.97 -15.13 40.11
CA ALA A 99 -24.74 -14.40 40.39
C ALA A 99 -23.54 -15.14 39.75
N ASN A 100 -22.64 -14.39 39.13
CA ASN A 100 -21.35 -14.90 38.69
C ASN A 100 -20.41 -15.03 39.89
N ALA A 101 -19.39 -15.87 39.76
CA ALA A 101 -18.41 -16.07 40.83
C ALA A 101 -17.57 -14.82 41.16
N GLY A 102 -17.49 -13.86 40.23
CA GLY A 102 -16.79 -12.58 40.37
C GLY A 102 -17.22 -11.59 39.28
N ALA A 103 -16.69 -10.36 39.32
CA ALA A 103 -16.91 -9.42 38.25
C ALA A 103 -16.07 -9.78 37.02
N VAL A 104 -16.55 -9.40 35.83
CA VAL A 104 -15.82 -9.54 34.57
C VAL A 104 -15.43 -8.14 34.09
N SER A 105 -14.14 -7.89 33.96
CA SER A 105 -13.64 -6.65 33.38
C SER A 105 -13.53 -6.81 31.87
N ILE A 106 -14.07 -5.83 31.16
CA ILE A 106 -14.30 -5.84 29.72
C ILE A 106 -13.57 -4.65 29.11
N GLN A 107 -12.51 -4.92 28.34
CA GLN A 107 -11.68 -3.87 27.77
C GLN A 107 -11.66 -3.97 26.24
N LYS A 108 -11.95 -2.88 25.54
CA LYS A 108 -11.81 -2.81 24.08
C LYS A 108 -10.34 -2.84 23.67
N LEU A 109 -9.98 -3.60 22.63
CA LEU A 109 -8.63 -3.65 22.06
C LEU A 109 -8.56 -2.96 20.69
N GLN A 110 -7.37 -2.47 20.35
CA GLN A 110 -7.00 -1.97 19.02
C GLN A 110 -6.49 -3.06 18.10
N ALA A 111 -6.32 -2.65 16.84
CA ALA A 111 -5.61 -3.39 15.82
C ALA A 111 -4.24 -3.91 16.26
N ASP A 112 -3.52 -3.27 17.19
CA ASP A 112 -2.21 -3.73 17.70
C ASP A 112 -2.30 -4.60 18.98
N GLY A 113 -3.50 -4.76 19.53
CA GLY A 113 -3.75 -5.48 20.78
C GLY A 113 -3.63 -4.64 22.06
N THR A 114 -3.41 -3.33 21.95
CA THR A 114 -3.45 -2.40 23.09
C THR A 114 -4.88 -2.09 23.49
N ALA A 115 -5.11 -1.85 24.78
CA ALA A 115 -6.41 -1.45 25.31
C ALA A 115 -6.78 0.00 24.93
N ILE A 116 -8.03 0.24 24.57
CA ILE A 116 -8.60 1.59 24.34
C ILE A 116 -9.70 1.87 25.34
N GLY A 117 -9.70 3.10 25.86
CA GLY A 117 -10.79 3.60 26.69
C GLY A 117 -10.78 2.98 28.09
N ALA A 118 -11.80 3.32 28.88
CA ALA A 118 -11.96 2.73 30.20
C ALA A 118 -12.49 1.29 30.08
N ALA A 119 -12.03 0.40 30.96
CA ALA A 119 -12.64 -0.91 31.14
C ALA A 119 -14.09 -0.72 31.62
N ASP A 120 -14.99 -1.49 31.03
CA ASP A 120 -16.33 -1.67 31.55
C ASP A 120 -16.35 -2.90 32.47
N THR A 121 -17.30 -2.96 33.39
CA THR A 121 -17.37 -4.05 34.37
C THR A 121 -18.74 -4.68 34.37
N LEU A 122 -18.81 -5.98 34.05
CA LEU A 122 -20.01 -6.77 34.27
C LEU A 122 -20.04 -7.26 35.72
N ALA A 123 -21.04 -6.85 36.48
CA ALA A 123 -21.12 -7.09 37.92
C ALA A 123 -21.30 -8.57 38.28
N ALA A 124 -20.72 -8.98 39.42
CA ALA A 124 -20.86 -10.34 39.96
C ALA A 124 -22.29 -10.65 40.43
N ALA A 125 -22.97 -9.65 41.03
CA ALA A 125 -24.27 -9.83 41.66
C ALA A 125 -25.37 -10.21 40.66
N SER A 126 -26.46 -10.82 41.15
CA SER A 126 -27.65 -11.09 40.33
C SER A 126 -28.30 -9.78 39.86
N GLY A 127 -28.88 -9.78 38.66
CA GLY A 127 -29.54 -8.61 38.06
C GLY A 127 -29.20 -8.44 36.58
N ALA A 128 -29.91 -7.55 35.90
CA ALA A 128 -29.60 -7.25 34.50
C ALA A 128 -28.36 -6.36 34.41
N ASP A 129 -27.45 -6.69 33.51
CA ASP A 129 -26.26 -5.89 33.23
C ASP A 129 -25.85 -6.09 31.77
N SER A 130 -25.19 -5.11 31.15
CA SER A 130 -24.81 -5.21 29.75
C SER A 130 -23.65 -4.30 29.40
N SER A 131 -22.69 -4.85 28.68
CA SER A 131 -21.61 -4.12 28.06
C SER A 131 -21.63 -4.37 26.55
N THR A 132 -21.46 -3.33 25.74
CA THR A 132 -21.40 -3.48 24.28
C THR A 132 -20.17 -2.75 23.75
N ILE A 133 -19.32 -3.50 23.05
CA ILE A 133 -18.08 -3.01 22.49
C ILE A 133 -18.30 -2.82 21.00
N SER A 134 -18.19 -1.56 20.56
CA SER A 134 -18.26 -1.25 19.14
C SER A 134 -17.01 -1.72 18.40
N GLY A 135 -17.16 -2.10 17.14
CA GLY A 135 -16.03 -2.41 16.26
C GLY A 135 -15.07 -1.25 16.03
N TYR A 136 -13.95 -1.54 15.37
CA TYR A 136 -13.02 -0.57 14.83
C TYR A 136 -12.73 -0.89 13.36
N VAL A 137 -12.29 0.12 12.61
CA VAL A 137 -11.84 -0.03 11.22
C VAL A 137 -10.36 0.30 11.16
N VAL A 138 -9.58 -0.61 10.61
CA VAL A 138 -8.16 -0.39 10.31
C VAL A 138 -8.06 0.08 8.86
N LEU A 139 -7.35 1.18 8.66
CA LEU A 139 -7.09 1.75 7.33
C LEU A 139 -5.62 1.54 7.00
N ASP A 140 -5.34 0.80 5.93
CA ASP A 140 -3.99 0.49 5.46
C ASP A 140 -3.74 1.16 4.09
N SER A 141 -2.51 1.64 3.85
CA SER A 141 -2.10 2.12 2.52
C SER A 141 -0.58 2.07 2.32
N GLU A 142 -0.15 1.92 1.07
CA GLU A 142 1.27 2.01 0.65
C GLU A 142 1.81 3.46 0.69
N LYS A 143 0.93 4.47 0.82
CA LYS A 143 1.30 5.89 0.87
C LYS A 143 0.67 6.54 2.09
N SER A 144 1.23 7.67 2.51
CA SER A 144 0.63 8.51 3.54
C SER A 144 -0.80 8.90 3.16
N PHE A 145 -1.71 8.79 4.11
CA PHE A 145 -3.08 9.29 3.99
C PHE A 145 -3.45 10.04 5.27
N SER A 146 -4.51 10.83 5.23
CA SER A 146 -5.11 11.40 6.43
C SER A 146 -6.61 11.23 6.36
N THR A 147 -7.23 11.20 7.54
CA THR A 147 -8.68 11.22 7.68
C THR A 147 -9.11 12.55 8.25
N ASN A 148 -10.14 13.14 7.67
CA ASN A 148 -10.76 14.35 8.20
C ASN A 148 -11.84 13.92 9.20
N ALA A 149 -11.54 13.96 10.49
CA ALA A 149 -12.49 13.66 11.55
C ALA A 149 -13.43 14.85 11.78
N THR A 150 -14.74 14.63 11.68
CA THR A 150 -15.75 15.63 12.05
C THR A 150 -16.73 15.02 13.04
N THR A 151 -17.48 15.87 13.76
CA THR A 151 -18.48 15.42 14.75
C THR A 151 -19.66 14.67 14.14
N THR A 152 -19.73 14.57 12.80
CA THR A 152 -20.84 13.97 12.06
C THR A 152 -20.42 12.77 11.20
N ASN A 153 -19.15 12.39 11.20
CA ASN A 153 -18.66 11.25 10.42
C ASN A 153 -18.17 10.11 11.31
N ALA A 154 -17.98 8.93 10.70
CA ALA A 154 -17.57 7.72 11.41
C ALA A 154 -16.14 7.78 12.00
N PHE A 155 -15.36 8.82 11.66
CA PHE A 155 -14.02 9.07 12.17
C PHE A 155 -14.02 10.01 13.38
N ASN A 156 -15.19 10.28 13.97
CA ASN A 156 -15.36 11.09 15.16
C ASN A 156 -14.58 10.48 16.35
N THR A 157 -13.32 10.89 16.52
CA THR A 157 -12.56 10.66 17.74
C THR A 157 -12.63 11.93 18.57
N ALA A 158 -12.75 11.79 19.89
CA ALA A 158 -12.70 12.92 20.83
C ALA A 158 -11.27 13.52 20.98
N LEU A 159 -10.41 13.39 19.95
CA LEU A 159 -9.00 13.81 19.90
C LEU A 159 -8.62 14.25 18.45
N PRO A 160 -7.51 14.99 18.25
CA PRO A 160 -7.47 16.22 17.43
C PRO A 160 -7.66 16.04 15.92
N ALA A 161 -8.08 17.16 15.30
CA ALA A 161 -8.59 17.36 13.94
C ALA A 161 -7.66 17.03 12.75
N ASP A 162 -6.61 16.24 12.95
CA ASP A 162 -5.73 15.77 11.87
C ASP A 162 -5.18 14.37 12.20
N SER A 163 -5.93 13.35 11.80
CA SER A 163 -5.54 11.94 11.99
C SER A 163 -4.79 11.49 10.75
N ALA A 164 -3.53 11.89 10.66
CA ALA A 164 -2.58 11.38 9.68
C ALA A 164 -2.28 9.90 9.94
N SER A 165 -1.99 9.16 8.87
CA SER A 165 -1.58 7.76 8.94
C SER A 165 -0.25 7.63 9.69
N ASP A 166 -0.18 6.65 10.59
CA ASP A 166 1.09 6.27 11.23
C ASP A 166 1.97 5.46 10.26
N LEU A 167 3.28 5.70 10.29
CA LEU A 167 4.22 5.03 9.39
C LEU A 167 4.75 3.75 10.05
N GLN A 168 4.38 2.60 9.49
CA GLN A 168 4.98 1.32 9.87
C GLN A 168 6.33 1.13 9.17
N GLU A 169 7.42 1.28 9.92
CA GLU A 169 8.77 1.15 9.41
C GLU A 169 9.23 -0.31 9.31
N VAL A 170 9.88 -0.66 8.19
CA VAL A 170 10.52 -1.98 8.00
C VAL A 170 11.58 -2.27 9.08
N ALA A 171 12.22 -1.23 9.63
CA ALA A 171 13.23 -1.40 10.68
C ALA A 171 12.65 -1.89 12.01
N ASN A 172 11.38 -1.62 12.29
CA ASN A 172 10.73 -1.89 13.58
C ASN A 172 9.79 -3.11 13.52
N LEU A 173 9.93 -3.95 12.49
CA LEU A 173 9.12 -5.16 12.33
C LEU A 173 9.37 -6.14 13.49
N ASP A 174 8.29 -6.59 14.10
CA ASP A 174 8.30 -7.59 15.17
C ASP A 174 7.48 -8.81 14.73
N VAL A 175 8.03 -10.01 14.91
CA VAL A 175 7.40 -11.30 14.54
C VAL A 175 7.17 -12.21 15.74
N THR A 176 7.31 -11.68 16.96
CA THR A 176 7.19 -12.45 18.21
C THR A 176 5.80 -13.02 18.46
N THR A 177 4.76 -12.42 17.88
CA THR A 177 3.38 -12.92 17.98
C THR A 177 2.81 -13.14 16.59
N PHE A 178 1.84 -14.06 16.47
CA PHE A 178 1.14 -14.33 15.21
C PHE A 178 0.54 -13.06 14.58
N LYS A 179 0.01 -12.18 15.43
CA LYS A 179 -0.59 -10.91 15.04
C LYS A 179 0.45 -9.96 14.45
N LYS A 180 1.53 -9.70 15.18
CA LYS A 180 2.63 -8.84 14.71
C LYS A 180 3.32 -9.41 13.47
N ALA A 181 3.46 -10.73 13.36
CA ALA A 181 3.98 -11.38 12.16
C ALA A 181 3.09 -11.15 10.93
N THR A 182 1.76 -11.15 11.10
CA THR A 182 0.81 -10.87 10.01
C THR A 182 0.88 -9.41 9.56
N GLU A 183 0.99 -8.46 10.50
CA GLU A 183 1.20 -7.04 10.22
C GLU A 183 2.56 -6.77 9.56
N ALA A 184 3.59 -7.51 9.98
CA ALA A 184 4.91 -7.44 9.39
C ALA A 184 4.90 -7.88 7.92
N LEU A 185 4.18 -8.97 7.60
CA LEU A 185 3.97 -9.39 6.21
C LEU A 185 3.30 -8.30 5.37
N LYS A 186 2.22 -7.68 5.85
CA LYS A 186 1.54 -6.57 5.16
C LYS A 186 2.49 -5.39 4.89
N THR A 187 3.31 -5.04 5.87
CA THR A 187 4.26 -3.93 5.77
C THR A 187 5.35 -4.23 4.74
N VAL A 188 5.90 -5.45 4.76
CA VAL A 188 6.90 -5.90 3.78
C VAL A 188 6.32 -5.95 2.37
N ASP A 189 5.12 -6.50 2.20
CA ASP A 189 4.44 -6.55 0.89
C ASP A 189 4.23 -5.15 0.32
N SER A 190 3.80 -4.20 1.15
CA SER A 190 3.62 -2.80 0.76
C SER A 190 4.94 -2.15 0.36
N ALA A 191 6.02 -2.40 1.12
CA ALA A 191 7.36 -1.89 0.79
C ALA A 191 7.90 -2.49 -0.51
N LEU A 192 7.68 -3.78 -0.76
CA LEU A 192 8.08 -4.45 -2.01
C LEU A 192 7.27 -3.93 -3.20
N SER A 193 5.96 -3.72 -3.04
CA SER A 193 5.10 -3.10 -4.06
C SER A 193 5.62 -1.72 -4.46
N PHE A 194 5.99 -0.90 -3.47
CA PHE A 194 6.59 0.41 -3.71
C PHE A 194 7.91 0.32 -4.51
N ILE A 195 8.84 -0.54 -4.09
CA ILE A 195 10.13 -0.74 -4.77
C ILE A 195 9.91 -1.24 -6.21
N ASN A 196 9.00 -2.19 -6.41
CA ASN A 196 8.67 -2.70 -7.73
C ASN A 196 8.06 -1.62 -8.62
N GLY A 197 7.22 -0.74 -8.06
CA GLY A 197 6.69 0.43 -8.72
C GLY A 197 7.79 1.39 -9.19
N GLU A 198 8.77 1.69 -8.33
CA GLU A 198 9.92 2.54 -8.72
C GLU A 198 10.81 1.86 -9.77
N ARG A 199 11.07 0.55 -9.65
CA ARG A 199 11.80 -0.21 -10.68
C ARG A 199 11.08 -0.20 -12.03
N ALA A 200 9.74 -0.31 -12.03
CA ALA A 200 8.95 -0.23 -13.25
C ALA A 200 9.04 1.16 -13.90
N LYS A 201 9.01 2.25 -13.10
CA LYS A 201 9.21 3.61 -13.62
C LYS A 201 10.60 3.81 -14.21
N LEU A 202 11.64 3.30 -13.54
CA LEU A 202 13.01 3.34 -14.06
C LEU A 202 13.15 2.52 -15.35
N GLY A 203 12.53 1.34 -15.43
CA GLY A 203 12.50 0.52 -16.64
C GLY A 203 11.78 1.24 -17.81
N ALA A 204 10.65 1.90 -17.53
CA ALA A 204 9.96 2.71 -18.53
C ALA A 204 10.82 3.89 -19.01
N LEU A 205 11.56 4.53 -18.11
CA LEU A 205 12.48 5.62 -18.45
C LEU A 205 13.64 5.11 -19.32
N GLN A 206 14.21 3.94 -19.01
CA GLN A 206 15.23 3.28 -19.82
C GLN A 206 14.70 2.99 -21.24
N ALA A 207 13.49 2.44 -21.37
CA ALA A 207 12.87 2.19 -22.68
C ALA A 207 12.68 3.49 -23.49
N ARG A 208 12.30 4.59 -22.81
CA ARG A 208 12.20 5.90 -23.42
C ARG A 208 13.56 6.45 -23.87
N PHE A 209 14.61 6.28 -23.07
CA PHE A 209 15.97 6.67 -23.46
C PHE A 209 16.46 5.87 -24.67
N GLU A 210 16.25 4.55 -24.70
CA GLU A 210 16.62 3.72 -25.84
C GLU A 210 15.92 4.18 -27.13
N THR A 211 14.62 4.47 -27.03
CA THR A 211 13.83 4.99 -28.16
C THR A 211 14.32 6.36 -28.62
N ALA A 212 14.63 7.26 -27.67
CA ALA A 212 15.17 8.58 -27.98
C ALA A 212 16.55 8.50 -28.64
N ILE A 213 17.44 7.63 -28.14
CA ILE A 213 18.77 7.38 -28.72
C ILE A 213 18.64 6.84 -30.14
N SER A 214 17.78 5.86 -30.36
CA SER A 214 17.52 5.32 -31.70
C SER A 214 17.04 6.41 -32.67
N SER A 215 16.09 7.24 -32.25
CA SER A 215 15.59 8.36 -33.06
C SER A 215 16.68 9.41 -33.36
N LEU A 216 17.51 9.73 -32.37
CA LEU A 216 18.64 10.65 -32.54
C LEU A 216 19.70 10.10 -33.48
N ASN A 217 20.01 8.80 -33.42
CA ASN A 217 20.95 8.16 -34.32
C ASN A 217 20.46 8.19 -35.77
N ILE A 218 19.18 7.86 -36.01
CA ILE A 218 18.56 7.97 -37.35
C ILE A 218 18.62 9.40 -37.86
N THR A 219 18.33 10.38 -37.00
CA THR A 219 18.37 11.80 -37.37
C THR A 219 19.80 12.24 -37.69
N SER A 220 20.79 11.80 -36.91
CA SER A 220 22.21 12.08 -37.14
C SER A 220 22.70 11.48 -38.45
N GLU A 221 22.31 10.25 -38.77
CA GLU A 221 22.63 9.59 -40.04
C GLU A 221 22.03 10.34 -41.24
N ASN A 222 20.75 10.72 -41.15
CA ASN A 222 20.08 11.51 -42.18
C ASN A 222 20.70 12.90 -42.37
N LEU A 223 21.09 13.57 -41.28
CA LEU A 223 21.78 14.86 -41.33
C LEU A 223 23.18 14.72 -41.95
N SER A 224 23.92 13.68 -41.58
CA SER A 224 25.24 13.37 -42.16
C SER A 224 25.14 13.10 -43.67
N ALA A 225 24.18 12.27 -44.09
CA ALA A 225 23.92 11.97 -45.50
C ALA A 225 23.50 13.23 -46.28
N SER A 226 22.65 14.07 -45.71
CA SER A 226 22.25 15.34 -46.32
C SER A 226 23.43 16.29 -46.47
N ARG A 227 24.29 16.39 -45.45
CA ARG A 227 25.52 17.19 -45.50
C ARG A 227 26.51 16.66 -46.53
N SER A 228 26.70 15.35 -46.63
CA SER A 228 27.55 14.73 -47.66
C SER A 228 27.07 15.09 -49.06
N ARG A 229 25.76 15.01 -49.32
CA ARG A 229 25.21 15.38 -50.63
C ARG A 229 25.42 16.85 -50.99
N ILE A 230 25.29 17.76 -50.02
CA ILE A 230 25.57 19.18 -50.24
C ILE A 230 27.05 19.38 -50.55
N LEU A 231 27.94 18.81 -49.73
CA LEU A 231 29.39 18.92 -49.93
C LEU A 231 29.84 18.31 -51.26
N ASP A 232 29.33 17.14 -51.63
CA ASP A 232 29.66 16.49 -52.91
C ASP A 232 29.16 17.31 -54.11
N ALA A 233 27.97 17.93 -54.02
CA ALA A 233 27.45 18.81 -55.06
C ALA A 233 28.29 20.10 -55.19
N ASP A 234 28.66 20.72 -54.07
CA ASP A 234 29.51 21.91 -54.05
C ASP A 234 30.90 21.59 -54.60
N PHE A 235 31.48 20.44 -54.22
CA PHE A 235 32.78 20.00 -54.72
C PHE A 235 32.75 19.71 -56.21
N ALA A 236 31.69 19.07 -56.70
CA ALA A 236 31.48 18.83 -58.13
C ALA A 236 31.36 20.16 -58.91
N ALA A 237 30.62 21.13 -58.38
CA ALA A 237 30.47 22.45 -59.00
C ALA A 237 31.80 23.23 -59.05
N GLU A 238 32.56 23.25 -57.94
CA GLU A 238 33.85 23.92 -57.88
C GLU A 238 34.89 23.25 -58.79
N THR A 239 34.93 21.91 -58.82
CA THR A 239 35.81 21.16 -59.71
C THR A 239 35.48 21.44 -61.18
N ALA A 240 34.19 21.53 -61.54
CA ALA A 240 33.78 21.90 -62.89
C ALA A 240 34.18 23.34 -63.25
N ASN A 241 34.08 24.27 -62.31
CA ASN A 241 34.54 25.65 -62.50
C ASN A 241 36.06 25.75 -62.63
N LEU A 242 36.82 25.04 -61.79
CA LEU A 242 38.27 24.94 -61.86
C LEU A 242 38.72 24.36 -63.21
N SER A 243 38.10 23.25 -63.63
CA SER A 243 38.38 22.62 -64.92
C SER A 243 38.05 23.57 -66.08
N ARG A 244 36.90 24.26 -66.04
CA ARG A 244 36.55 25.29 -67.03
C ARG A 244 37.58 26.42 -67.06
N ALA A 245 38.03 26.90 -65.91
CA ALA A 245 39.04 27.96 -65.81
C ALA A 245 40.40 27.51 -66.38
N GLN A 246 40.83 26.28 -66.08
CA GLN A 246 42.05 25.69 -66.64
C GLN A 246 41.96 25.51 -68.17
N ILE A 247 40.84 25.02 -68.69
CA ILE A 247 40.61 24.90 -70.13
C ILE A 247 40.61 26.29 -70.79
N LEU A 248 39.97 27.30 -70.19
CA LEU A 248 39.99 28.68 -70.70
C LEU A 248 41.39 29.28 -70.68
N GLN A 249 42.19 29.01 -69.65
CA GLN A 249 43.59 29.45 -69.60
C GLN A 249 44.43 28.76 -70.69
N GLN A 250 44.31 27.44 -70.85
CA GLN A 250 45.00 26.70 -71.91
C GLN A 250 44.57 27.17 -73.30
N ALA A 251 43.26 27.30 -73.55
CA ALA A 251 42.73 27.84 -74.80
C ALA A 251 43.13 29.29 -75.03
N GLY A 252 43.19 30.12 -73.99
CA GLY A 252 43.67 31.50 -74.05
C GLY A 252 45.14 31.58 -74.45
N THR A 253 46.00 30.74 -73.86
CA THR A 253 47.43 30.66 -74.25
C THR A 253 47.62 30.13 -75.67
N ALA A 254 46.86 29.11 -76.08
CA ALA A 254 46.90 28.56 -77.44
C ALA A 254 46.34 29.56 -78.47
N MET A 255 45.27 30.29 -78.14
CA MET A 255 44.70 31.35 -78.99
C MET A 255 45.65 32.53 -79.12
N VAL A 256 46.33 32.94 -78.04
CA VAL A 256 47.37 33.97 -78.10
C VAL A 256 48.58 33.50 -78.91
N ALA A 257 48.99 32.23 -78.77
CA ALA A 257 50.05 31.64 -79.58
C ALA A 257 49.67 31.60 -81.08
N GLN A 258 48.45 31.18 -81.41
CA GLN A 258 47.92 31.18 -82.77
C GLN A 258 47.79 32.61 -83.33
N ALA A 259 47.27 33.54 -82.53
CA ALA A 259 47.14 34.95 -82.89
C ALA A 259 48.48 35.66 -83.06
N ASN A 260 49.55 35.22 -82.38
CA ASN A 260 50.91 35.71 -82.58
C ASN A 260 51.61 35.09 -83.80
N GLN A 261 51.22 33.88 -84.23
CA GLN A 261 51.74 33.27 -85.45
C GLN A 261 51.09 33.81 -86.73
N ILE A 262 49.81 34.20 -86.68
CA ILE A 262 49.09 34.81 -87.82
C ILE A 262 49.82 36.03 -88.41
N PRO A 263 50.27 37.06 -87.63
CA PRO A 263 50.97 38.21 -88.19
C PRO A 263 52.36 37.87 -88.75
N GLN A 264 53.02 36.83 -88.25
CA GLN A 264 54.28 36.34 -88.86
C GLN A 264 54.05 35.70 -90.23
N GLY A 265 52.91 35.02 -90.42
CA GLY A 265 52.50 34.52 -91.74
C GLY A 265 52.16 35.63 -92.74
N VAL A 266 51.61 36.75 -92.27
CA VAL A 266 51.29 37.91 -93.14
C VAL A 266 52.56 38.69 -93.53
N LEU A 267 53.55 38.78 -92.64
CA LEU A 267 54.86 39.37 -92.95
C LEU A 267 55.66 38.58 -93.99
N ALA A 268 55.44 37.26 -94.11
CA ALA A 268 56.01 36.43 -95.16
C ALA A 268 55.34 36.65 -96.54
N LEU A 269 54.14 37.23 -96.59
CA LEU A 269 53.42 37.56 -97.83
C LEU A 269 53.72 38.98 -98.35
N LEU A 270 54.43 39.81 -97.59
CA LEU A 270 54.76 41.20 -97.92
C LEU A 270 56.27 41.44 -98.20
N GLN A 271 57.06 40.37 -98.33
CA GLN A 271 58.46 40.40 -98.81
C GLN A 271 58.57 39.75 -100.19
#